data_AF-A0A937VUI4-F1
#
_entry.id   AF-A0A937VUI4-F1
#
_cell.length_a   1.000
_cell.length_b   1.000
_cell.length_c   1.000
_cell.angle_alpha   90.00
_cell.angle_beta   90.00
_cell.angle_gamma   90.00
#
_symmetry.space_group_name_H-M   'P 1'
#
loop_
_entity.id
_entity.type
_entity.pdbx_description
1 polymer ?
#
loop_
_entity_poly.entity_id
_entity_poly.type
_entity_poly.pdbx_seq_one_letter_code
_entity_poly.pdbx_strand_id
1 'polypeptide(L)'
;MEKSSLGQDLLSFLLSLGHYFKTKLFKIFSFLGEIKFWLTSGLYKQRGRLVRPFVHSGMAFLLLGGITLGPILITENLNNPWREEAPAVPVLSAAMAEGGTATLISQKPRAEVLEYEVKPGDTVSTIAEKFGVSVDTIIWENNLKSVKEIKTGQILKILPVTGVLYKVKAGETIYSIAKKHQVDPQGIVDWPYNSFANDETFALAVGQTVIIPDGIKPKETPTAPRRIYASVPGAGLGTGQFAWPTGGQISQSYSWYHPAIDISNRSLPDV
;
A
#
# COMPACT_ATOMS: atom_id res chain seq x y z
N MET A 1 0.07 71.48 -48.50
CA MET A 1 -0.49 70.89 -47.26
C MET A 1 -1.46 69.80 -47.70
N GLU A 2 -0.97 68.58 -47.82
CA GLU A 2 -1.75 67.44 -48.26
C GLU A 2 -2.57 66.94 -47.06
N LYS A 3 -3.90 67.06 -47.13
CA LYS A 3 -4.80 66.53 -46.09
C LYS A 3 -4.77 65.01 -46.21
N SER A 4 -3.99 64.34 -45.36
CA SER A 4 -4.16 62.90 -45.16
C SER A 4 -5.62 62.66 -44.76
N SER A 5 -6.27 61.72 -45.44
CA SER A 5 -7.62 61.33 -45.06
C SER A 5 -7.53 60.59 -43.73
N LEU A 6 -8.42 60.90 -42.78
CA LEU A 6 -8.46 60.29 -41.44
C LEU A 6 -8.43 58.74 -41.46
N GLY A 7 -8.91 58.13 -42.56
CA GLY A 7 -8.82 56.68 -42.78
C GLY A 7 -7.40 56.15 -43.03
N GLN A 8 -6.54 56.89 -43.74
CA GLN A 8 -5.14 56.51 -43.96
C GLN A 8 -4.32 56.59 -42.67
N ASP A 9 -4.59 57.60 -41.84
CA ASP A 9 -3.94 57.76 -40.54
C ASP A 9 -4.42 56.67 -39.55
N LEU A 10 -5.70 56.30 -39.58
CA LEU A 10 -6.23 55.19 -38.78
C LEU A 10 -5.62 53.84 -39.20
N LEU A 11 -5.50 53.59 -40.50
CA LEU A 11 -4.91 52.35 -41.02
C LEU A 11 -3.44 52.22 -40.62
N SER A 12 -2.65 53.31 -40.76
CA SER A 12 -1.24 53.32 -40.37
C SER A 12 -1.06 53.15 -38.86
N PHE A 13 -1.94 53.74 -38.04
CA PHE A 13 -1.99 53.53 -36.60
C PHE A 13 -2.27 52.05 -36.25
N LEU A 14 -3.30 51.43 -36.83
CA LEU A 14 -3.64 50.03 -36.55
C LEU A 14 -2.53 49.05 -36.96
N LEU A 15 -1.88 49.29 -38.10
CA LEU A 15 -0.73 48.49 -38.54
C LEU A 15 0.45 48.63 -37.57
N SER A 16 0.74 49.86 -37.12
CA SER A 16 1.80 50.14 -36.14
C SER A 16 1.49 49.50 -34.79
N LEU A 17 0.23 49.57 -34.36
CA LEU A 17 -0.26 48.96 -33.13
C LEU A 17 -0.14 47.43 -33.19
N GLY A 18 -0.55 46.81 -34.30
CA GLY A 18 -0.39 45.37 -34.52
C GLY A 18 1.07 44.93 -34.52
N HIS A 19 1.95 45.70 -35.15
CA HIS A 19 3.40 45.44 -35.12
C HIS A 19 3.98 45.56 -33.70
N TYR A 20 3.59 46.59 -32.95
CA TYR A 20 4.00 46.78 -31.55
C TYR A 20 3.55 45.60 -30.68
N PHE A 21 2.28 45.18 -30.78
CA PHE A 21 1.79 44.04 -30.03
C PHE A 21 2.51 42.76 -30.42
N LYS A 22 2.69 42.49 -31.72
CA LYS A 22 3.41 41.30 -32.20
C LYS A 22 4.82 41.21 -31.63
N THR A 23 5.57 42.32 -31.69
CA THR A 23 6.95 42.36 -31.17
C THR A 23 7.00 42.24 -29.65
N LYS A 24 6.09 42.89 -28.93
CA LYS A 24 6.04 42.82 -27.47
C LYS A 24 5.60 41.43 -26.98
N LEU A 25 4.59 40.85 -27.61
CA LEU A 25 4.11 39.51 -27.33
C LEU A 25 5.22 38.49 -27.59
N PHE A 26 5.91 38.59 -28.73
CA PHE A 26 7.05 37.71 -29.05
C PHE A 26 8.15 37.79 -27.99
N LYS A 27 8.53 39.00 -27.53
CA LYS A 27 9.51 39.19 -26.46
C LYS A 27 9.07 38.56 -25.13
N ILE A 28 7.78 38.68 -24.78
CA ILE A 28 7.23 38.06 -23.58
C ILE A 28 7.29 36.53 -23.68
N PHE A 29 6.88 35.98 -24.83
CA PHE A 29 6.90 34.54 -25.06
C PHE A 29 8.33 33.96 -25.08
N SER A 30 9.29 34.66 -25.69
CA SER A 30 10.69 34.21 -25.68
C SER A 30 11.27 34.21 -24.27
N PHE A 31 10.99 35.26 -23.48
CA PHE A 31 11.40 35.35 -22.08
C PHE A 31 10.79 34.23 -21.22
N LEU A 32 9.49 33.96 -21.38
CA LEU A 32 8.82 32.83 -20.72
C LEU A 32 9.45 31.49 -21.11
N GLY A 33 9.86 31.35 -22.38
CA GLY A 33 10.58 30.18 -22.87
C GLY A 33 11.93 29.98 -22.18
N GLU A 34 12.70 31.06 -21.99
CA GLU A 34 13.98 31.03 -21.27
C GLU A 34 13.80 30.67 -19.79
N ILE A 35 12.83 31.28 -19.12
CA ILE A 35 12.49 30.94 -17.72
C ILE A 35 12.13 29.46 -17.60
N LYS A 36 11.25 28.97 -18.49
CA LYS A 36 10.86 27.57 -18.52
C LYS A 36 12.09 26.68 -18.63
N PHE A 37 12.99 26.96 -19.58
CA PHE A 37 14.21 26.18 -19.80
C PHE A 37 15.11 26.16 -18.55
N TRP A 38 15.30 27.32 -17.91
CA TRP A 38 16.08 27.44 -16.69
C TRP A 38 15.47 26.65 -15.52
N LEU A 39 14.15 26.78 -15.31
CA LEU A 39 13.41 26.02 -14.30
C LEU A 39 13.51 24.52 -14.52
N THR A 40 13.24 24.05 -15.75
CA THR A 40 13.32 22.63 -16.07
C THR A 40 14.74 22.08 -15.86
N SER A 41 15.76 22.85 -16.23
CA SER A 41 17.16 22.45 -16.05
C SER A 41 17.57 22.39 -14.57
N GLY A 42 17.10 23.34 -13.76
CA GLY A 42 17.34 23.38 -12.32
C GLY A 42 16.66 22.23 -11.58
N LEU A 43 15.38 21.99 -11.90
CA LEU A 43 14.59 20.89 -11.33
C LEU A 43 15.15 19.51 -11.72
N TYR A 44 15.64 19.38 -12.96
CA TYR A 44 16.23 18.13 -13.46
C TYR A 44 17.58 17.83 -12.80
N LYS A 45 18.46 18.83 -12.62
CA LYS A 45 19.79 18.65 -11.99
C LYS A 45 19.74 18.32 -10.49
N GLN A 46 18.66 18.66 -9.78
CA GLN A 46 18.50 18.42 -8.33
C GLN A 46 17.22 17.63 -7.98
N ARG A 47 16.86 16.64 -8.82
CA ARG A 47 15.66 15.83 -8.63
C ARG A 47 15.64 15.21 -7.22
N GLY A 48 14.62 15.55 -6.43
CA GLY A 48 14.39 15.07 -5.06
C GLY A 48 14.59 16.11 -3.96
N ARG A 49 15.71 16.85 -3.96
CA ARG A 49 16.04 17.79 -2.87
C ARG A 49 15.14 19.04 -2.87
N LEU A 50 14.74 19.49 -4.05
CA LEU A 50 13.94 20.72 -4.22
C LEU A 50 12.42 20.47 -4.23
N VAL A 51 11.96 19.21 -4.10
CA VAL A 51 10.53 18.87 -4.17
C VAL A 51 9.74 19.57 -3.06
N ARG A 52 10.22 19.49 -1.80
CA ARG A 52 9.55 20.11 -0.65
C ARG A 52 9.46 21.65 -0.76
N PRO A 53 10.55 22.40 -0.98
CA PRO A 53 10.46 23.85 -1.13
C PRO A 53 9.71 24.28 -2.41
N PHE A 54 9.75 23.50 -3.49
CA PHE A 54 8.95 23.77 -4.70
C PHE A 54 7.45 23.66 -4.44
N VAL A 55 7.00 22.61 -3.74
CA VAL A 55 5.58 22.44 -3.39
C VAL A 55 5.10 23.57 -2.46
N HIS A 56 5.88 23.93 -1.45
CA HIS A 56 5.51 25.01 -0.52
C HIS A 56 5.47 26.39 -1.20
N SER A 57 6.45 26.69 -2.05
CA SER A 57 6.46 27.95 -2.81
C SER A 57 5.34 28.01 -3.84
N GLY A 58 5.03 26.89 -4.52
CA GLY A 58 3.88 26.78 -5.41
C GLY A 58 2.55 27.00 -4.69
N MET A 59 2.36 26.38 -3.52
CA MET A 59 1.17 26.58 -2.69
C MET A 59 1.05 28.03 -2.22
N ALA A 60 2.15 28.64 -1.75
CA ALA A 60 2.16 30.04 -1.33
C ALA A 60 1.81 30.99 -2.50
N PHE A 61 2.31 30.70 -3.70
CA PHE A 61 1.99 31.46 -4.90
C PHE A 61 0.51 31.33 -5.30
N LEU A 62 -0.06 30.12 -5.23
CA LEU A 62 -1.49 29.90 -5.48
C LEU A 62 -2.37 30.62 -4.46
N LEU A 63 -2.02 30.58 -3.19
CA LEU A 63 -2.73 31.30 -2.13
C LEU A 63 -2.67 32.82 -2.35
N LEU A 64 -1.48 33.36 -2.61
CA LEU A 64 -1.30 34.78 -2.87
C LEU A 64 -2.03 35.22 -4.15
N GLY A 65 -1.97 34.42 -5.20
CA GLY A 65 -2.72 34.62 -6.44
C GLY A 65 -4.22 34.61 -6.20
N GLY A 66 -4.75 33.66 -5.42
CA GLY A 66 -6.15 33.60 -5.03
C GLY A 66 -6.60 34.82 -4.21
N ILE A 67 -5.75 35.32 -3.30
CA ILE A 67 -6.05 36.51 -2.50
C ILE A 67 -6.03 37.79 -3.34
N THR A 68 -5.08 37.91 -4.27
CA THR A 68 -4.87 39.13 -5.06
C THR A 68 -5.78 39.22 -6.29
N LEU A 69 -5.97 38.10 -7.00
CA LEU A 69 -6.80 38.00 -8.20
C LEU A 69 -8.23 37.55 -7.89
N GLY A 70 -8.46 36.90 -6.75
CA GLY A 70 -9.79 36.42 -6.35
C GLY A 70 -10.86 37.50 -6.38
N PRO A 71 -10.65 38.69 -5.78
CA PRO A 71 -11.62 39.77 -5.86
C PRO A 71 -11.95 40.19 -7.30
N ILE A 72 -10.95 40.25 -8.19
CA ILE A 72 -11.11 40.64 -9.59
C ILE A 72 -11.89 39.58 -10.38
N LEU A 73 -11.62 38.29 -10.12
CA LEU A 73 -12.32 37.17 -10.75
C LEU A 73 -13.75 37.00 -10.24
N ILE A 74 -14.03 37.39 -8.99
CA ILE A 74 -15.35 37.27 -8.35
C ILE A 74 -16.24 38.49 -8.65
N THR A 75 -15.67 39.63 -9.05
CA THR A 75 -16.44 40.85 -9.39
C THR A 75 -17.22 40.77 -10.70
N GLU A 76 -17.12 39.68 -11.47
CA GLU A 76 -18.07 39.46 -12.57
C GLU A 76 -19.39 38.91 -12.03
N ASN A 77 -20.39 39.80 -12.02
CA ASN A 77 -21.79 39.58 -11.74
C ASN A 77 -22.40 38.46 -12.60
N LEU A 78 -22.12 37.21 -12.27
CA LEU A 78 -22.93 36.07 -12.66
C LEU A 78 -23.86 35.79 -11.49
N ASN A 79 -25.14 36.12 -11.68
CA ASN A 79 -26.25 35.56 -10.90
C ASN A 79 -25.97 34.08 -10.69
N ASN A 80 -25.50 33.71 -9.50
CA ASN A 80 -25.04 32.37 -9.23
C ASN A 80 -26.24 31.65 -8.57
N PRO A 81 -26.97 30.80 -9.31
CA PRO A 81 -28.16 30.11 -8.77
C PRO A 81 -27.82 29.11 -7.65
N TRP A 82 -26.52 28.86 -7.42
CA TRP A 82 -25.98 27.98 -6.40
C TRP A 82 -25.49 28.71 -5.14
N ARG A 83 -25.73 30.03 -5.04
CA ARG A 83 -25.55 30.74 -3.77
C ARG A 83 -26.83 30.55 -2.95
N GLU A 84 -26.91 29.42 -2.26
CA GLU A 84 -27.81 29.31 -1.12
C GLU A 84 -27.37 30.37 -0.11
N GLU A 85 -28.17 31.44 0.01
CA GLU A 85 -28.11 32.29 1.19
C GLU A 85 -28.39 31.37 2.38
N ALA A 86 -27.34 31.02 3.12
CA ALA A 86 -27.50 30.37 4.40
C ALA A 86 -28.50 31.21 5.20
N PRO A 87 -29.56 30.61 5.76
CA PRO A 87 -30.56 31.38 6.48
C PRO A 87 -29.84 32.16 7.57
N ALA A 88 -30.10 33.46 7.63
CA ALA A 88 -29.61 34.31 8.70
C ALA A 88 -30.14 33.74 10.02
N VAL A 89 -29.33 32.91 10.68
CA VAL A 89 -29.59 32.47 12.04
C VAL A 89 -29.51 33.73 12.91
N PRO A 90 -30.61 34.13 13.58
CA PRO A 90 -30.55 35.27 14.46
C PRO A 90 -29.61 34.90 15.60
N VAL A 91 -28.44 35.54 15.62
CA VAL A 91 -27.56 35.54 16.78
C VAL A 91 -28.23 36.46 17.81
N LEU A 92 -29.30 35.97 18.45
CA LEU A 92 -29.86 36.60 19.62
C LEU A 92 -30.46 35.53 20.54
N SER A 93 -29.99 35.58 21.78
CA SER A 93 -30.40 34.79 22.93
C SER A 93 -29.78 33.39 23.01
N ALA A 94 -28.80 33.30 23.91
CA ALA A 94 -28.44 32.08 24.60
C ALA A 94 -29.68 31.51 25.33
N ALA A 95 -30.51 30.79 24.59
CA ALA A 95 -31.39 29.79 25.16
C ALA A 95 -30.56 28.50 25.22
N MET A 96 -30.22 28.08 26.44
CA MET A 96 -29.78 26.71 26.73
C MET A 96 -30.88 25.74 26.28
N ALA A 97 -30.88 25.39 25.00
CA ALA A 97 -31.55 24.20 24.54
C ALA A 97 -30.56 23.06 24.71
N GLU A 98 -30.90 22.09 25.56
CA GLU A 98 -30.24 20.79 25.68
C GLU A 98 -30.42 19.97 24.39
N GLY A 99 -29.97 20.50 23.26
CA GLY A 99 -29.79 19.78 22.01
C GLY A 99 -28.31 19.49 21.87
N GLY A 100 -27.87 18.33 22.37
CA GLY A 100 -26.48 17.92 22.34
C GLY A 100 -25.88 18.15 20.95
N THR A 101 -24.81 18.95 20.89
CA THR A 101 -23.99 19.06 19.69
C THR A 101 -23.43 17.68 19.40
N ALA A 102 -24.05 16.95 18.47
CA ALA A 102 -23.51 15.70 17.97
C ALA A 102 -22.27 16.06 17.14
N THR A 103 -21.11 16.06 17.80
CA THR A 103 -19.83 16.12 17.10
C THR A 103 -19.75 14.89 16.22
N LEU A 104 -19.88 15.08 14.91
CA LEU A 104 -19.56 14.03 13.94
C LEU A 104 -18.06 13.76 14.07
N ILE A 105 -17.72 12.74 14.85
CA ILE A 105 -16.33 12.29 15.00
C ILE A 105 -15.90 11.78 13.62
N SER A 106 -14.90 12.42 13.02
CA SER A 106 -14.28 11.96 11.78
C SER A 106 -13.74 10.55 12.01
N GLN A 107 -14.33 9.55 11.35
CA GLN A 107 -13.91 8.14 11.42
C GLN A 107 -12.68 7.89 10.53
N LYS A 108 -11.68 8.76 10.58
CA LYS A 108 -10.44 8.51 9.85
C LYS A 108 -9.74 7.30 10.49
N PRO A 109 -9.31 6.30 9.69
CA PRO A 109 -8.55 5.18 10.24
C PRO A 109 -7.29 5.69 10.94
N ARG A 110 -6.86 5.00 11.99
CA ARG A 110 -5.61 5.33 12.67
C ARG A 110 -4.44 5.15 11.70
N ALA A 111 -3.40 5.96 11.87
CA ALA A 111 -2.20 5.84 11.04
C ALA A 111 -1.28 4.72 11.50
N GLU A 112 -1.22 4.52 12.82
CA GLU A 112 -0.16 3.73 13.46
C GLU A 112 -0.73 2.51 14.19
N VAL A 113 0.13 1.51 14.33
CA VAL A 113 -0.11 0.35 15.17
C VAL A 113 -0.06 0.81 16.63
N LEU A 114 -1.11 0.54 17.38
CA LEU A 114 -1.24 0.94 18.77
C LEU A 114 -0.81 -0.19 19.70
N GLU A 115 -0.05 0.13 20.73
CA GLU A 115 0.27 -0.79 21.81
C GLU A 115 -0.80 -0.67 22.91
N TYR A 116 -1.46 -1.77 23.23
CA TYR A 116 -2.51 -1.85 24.22
C TYR A 116 -2.13 -2.82 25.34
N GLU A 117 -2.14 -2.34 26.57
CA GLU A 117 -1.97 -3.19 27.75
C GLU A 117 -3.31 -3.85 28.13
N VAL A 118 -3.32 -5.18 28.16
CA VAL A 118 -4.50 -5.99 28.49
C VAL A 118 -4.91 -5.75 29.94
N LYS A 119 -6.17 -5.33 30.14
CA LYS A 119 -6.71 -5.06 31.47
C LYS A 119 -7.43 -6.28 32.06
N PRO A 120 -7.64 -6.33 33.39
CA PRO A 120 -8.46 -7.37 34.00
C PRO A 120 -9.86 -7.42 33.40
N GLY A 121 -10.26 -8.61 32.94
CA GLY A 121 -11.56 -8.83 32.28
C GLY A 121 -11.56 -8.65 30.76
N ASP A 122 -10.47 -8.18 30.15
CA ASP A 122 -10.37 -8.09 28.70
C ASP A 122 -10.28 -9.49 28.05
N THR A 123 -10.95 -9.64 26.93
CA THR A 123 -10.83 -10.78 26.02
C THR A 123 -10.36 -10.26 24.66
N VAL A 124 -9.78 -11.13 23.81
CA VAL A 124 -9.40 -10.69 22.45
C VAL A 124 -10.62 -10.16 21.69
N SER A 125 -11.81 -10.74 21.90
CA SER A 125 -13.07 -10.29 21.30
C SER A 125 -13.47 -8.88 21.74
N THR A 126 -13.44 -8.58 23.04
CA THR A 126 -13.81 -7.25 23.55
C THR A 126 -12.78 -6.19 23.15
N ILE A 127 -11.51 -6.56 23.06
CA ILE A 127 -10.45 -5.69 22.54
C ILE A 127 -10.68 -5.41 21.04
N ALA A 128 -10.96 -6.46 20.25
CA ALA A 128 -11.22 -6.34 18.82
C ALA A 128 -12.39 -5.39 18.53
N GLU A 129 -13.50 -5.56 19.24
CA GLU A 129 -14.68 -4.70 19.15
C GLU A 129 -14.36 -3.25 19.53
N LYS A 130 -13.65 -3.03 20.64
CA LYS A 130 -13.24 -1.70 21.09
C LYS A 130 -12.41 -0.93 20.06
N PHE A 131 -11.58 -1.62 19.30
CA PHE A 131 -10.68 -1.01 18.31
C PHE A 131 -11.20 -1.12 16.86
N GLY A 132 -12.36 -1.73 16.64
CA GLY A 132 -12.96 -1.90 15.31
C GLY A 132 -12.13 -2.78 14.38
N VAL A 133 -11.46 -3.80 14.91
CA VAL A 133 -10.64 -4.76 14.13
C VAL A 133 -11.16 -6.18 14.30
N SER A 134 -10.77 -7.11 13.42
CA SER A 134 -11.11 -8.52 13.59
C SER A 134 -10.29 -9.17 14.72
N VAL A 135 -10.88 -10.20 15.34
CA VAL A 135 -10.20 -11.06 16.33
C VAL A 135 -8.95 -11.69 15.71
N ASP A 136 -9.07 -12.15 14.47
CA ASP A 136 -7.97 -12.79 13.74
C ASP A 136 -6.80 -11.84 13.51
N THR A 137 -7.06 -10.57 13.21
CA THR A 137 -6.02 -9.55 13.06
C THR A 137 -5.17 -9.41 14.34
N ILE A 138 -5.80 -9.39 15.52
CA ILE A 138 -5.07 -9.33 16.79
C ILE A 138 -4.25 -10.59 17.01
N ILE A 139 -4.81 -11.76 16.71
CA ILE A 139 -4.13 -13.05 16.85
C ILE A 139 -2.89 -13.10 15.94
N TRP A 140 -3.03 -12.71 14.68
CA TRP A 140 -1.96 -12.77 13.69
C TRP A 140 -0.83 -11.79 13.98
N GLU A 141 -1.15 -10.56 14.36
CA GLU A 141 -0.15 -9.52 14.66
C GLU A 141 0.66 -9.86 15.92
N ASN A 142 0.02 -10.49 16.92
CA ASN A 142 0.65 -10.83 18.20
C ASN A 142 1.14 -12.28 18.28
N ASN A 143 1.07 -13.03 17.18
CA ASN A 143 1.45 -14.45 17.10
C ASN A 143 0.80 -15.33 18.19
N LEU A 144 -0.46 -15.05 18.51
CA LEU A 144 -1.23 -15.84 19.46
C LEU A 144 -1.67 -17.15 18.78
N LYS A 145 -1.65 -18.27 19.51
CA LYS A 145 -2.17 -19.55 19.02
C LYS A 145 -3.67 -19.66 19.23
N SER A 146 -4.20 -18.96 20.23
CA SER A 146 -5.64 -18.94 20.53
C SER A 146 -6.08 -17.65 21.19
N VAL A 147 -7.39 -17.39 21.11
CA VAL A 147 -8.10 -16.28 21.78
C VAL A 147 -7.86 -16.26 23.31
N LYS A 148 -7.53 -17.41 23.91
CA LYS A 148 -7.38 -17.59 25.37
C LYS A 148 -5.95 -17.34 25.88
N GLU A 149 -5.00 -17.05 25.00
CA GLU A 149 -3.59 -16.97 25.35
C GLU A 149 -3.16 -15.62 25.95
N ILE A 150 -4.06 -14.62 25.94
CA ILE A 150 -3.77 -13.29 26.48
C ILE A 150 -3.76 -13.29 28.01
N LYS A 151 -2.85 -12.52 28.61
CA LYS A 151 -2.73 -12.33 30.06
C LYS A 151 -2.88 -10.85 30.41
N THR A 152 -3.42 -10.57 31.59
CA THR A 152 -3.46 -9.21 32.14
C THR A 152 -2.04 -8.63 32.26
N GLY A 153 -1.85 -7.38 31.84
CA GLY A 153 -0.56 -6.71 31.76
C GLY A 153 0.26 -7.02 30.50
N GLN A 154 -0.23 -7.90 29.62
CA GLN A 154 0.42 -8.15 28.33
C GLN A 154 0.21 -6.97 27.38
N ILE A 155 1.25 -6.57 26.65
CA ILE A 155 1.17 -5.56 25.60
C ILE A 155 0.81 -6.24 24.28
N LEU A 156 -0.30 -5.83 23.68
CA LEU A 156 -0.76 -6.27 22.36
C LEU A 156 -0.61 -5.15 21.34
N LYS A 157 -0.12 -5.48 20.16
CA LYS A 157 -0.10 -4.60 18.99
C LYS A 157 -1.43 -4.69 18.26
N ILE A 158 -2.06 -3.54 18.06
CA ILE A 158 -3.39 -3.41 17.45
C ILE A 158 -3.28 -2.60 16.17
N LEU A 159 -3.52 -3.25 15.03
CA LEU A 159 -3.52 -2.60 13.72
C LEU A 159 -4.60 -1.52 13.63
N PRO A 160 -4.45 -0.54 12.73
CA PRO A 160 -5.45 0.50 12.51
C PRO A 160 -6.72 0.01 11.78
N VAL A 161 -6.64 -1.15 11.13
CA VAL A 161 -7.71 -1.75 10.32
C VAL A 161 -7.66 -3.27 10.43
N THR A 162 -8.81 -3.91 10.17
CA THR A 162 -8.86 -5.35 9.92
C THR A 162 -7.97 -5.70 8.75
N GLY A 163 -7.11 -6.70 8.94
CA GLY A 163 -6.16 -7.15 7.91
C GLY A 163 -4.89 -7.76 8.48
N VAL A 164 -3.82 -7.68 7.70
CA VAL A 164 -2.51 -8.24 8.02
C VAL A 164 -1.41 -7.22 7.79
N LEU A 165 -0.51 -7.08 8.75
CA LEU A 165 0.76 -6.38 8.53
C LEU A 165 1.76 -7.34 7.89
N TYR A 166 2.22 -7.01 6.69
CA TYR A 166 3.07 -7.89 5.90
C TYR A 166 4.45 -7.28 5.63
N LYS A 167 5.49 -8.10 5.78
CA LYS A 167 6.86 -7.73 5.43
C LYS A 167 7.21 -8.28 4.05
N VAL A 168 7.43 -7.38 3.10
CA VAL A 168 7.68 -7.68 1.69
C VAL A 168 8.96 -8.49 1.53
N LYS A 169 8.89 -9.60 0.77
CA LYS A 169 10.05 -10.42 0.39
C LYS A 169 10.59 -10.02 -0.99
N ALA A 170 11.81 -10.46 -1.28
CA ALA A 170 12.45 -10.19 -2.56
C ALA A 170 11.64 -10.73 -3.73
N GLY A 171 11.34 -9.87 -4.70
CA GLY A 171 10.61 -10.22 -5.92
C GLY A 171 9.08 -10.25 -5.81
N GLU A 172 8.52 -9.87 -4.67
CA GLU A 172 7.06 -9.78 -4.51
C GLU A 172 6.51 -8.46 -5.06
N THR A 173 5.34 -8.53 -5.69
CA THR A 173 4.55 -7.38 -6.16
C THR A 173 3.26 -7.27 -5.35
N ILE A 174 2.62 -6.10 -5.37
CA ILE A 174 1.30 -5.89 -4.73
C ILE A 174 0.31 -6.94 -5.21
N TYR A 175 0.28 -7.24 -6.51
CA TYR A 175 -0.60 -8.26 -7.06
C TYR A 175 -0.35 -9.65 -6.46
N SER A 176 0.92 -10.07 -6.35
CA SER A 176 1.27 -11.37 -5.79
C SER A 176 0.92 -11.47 -4.29
N ILE A 177 1.09 -10.36 -3.55
CA ILE A 177 0.76 -10.25 -2.13
C ILE A 177 -0.76 -10.28 -1.95
N ALA A 178 -1.50 -9.46 -2.70
CA ALA A 178 -2.95 -9.39 -2.66
C ALA A 178 -3.59 -10.77 -2.96
N LYS A 179 -3.12 -11.44 -4.01
CA LYS A 179 -3.58 -12.79 -4.37
C LYS A 179 -3.34 -13.80 -3.25
N LYS A 180 -2.18 -13.75 -2.61
CA LYS A 180 -1.83 -14.63 -1.49
C LYS A 180 -2.71 -14.38 -0.27
N HIS A 181 -3.07 -13.13 -0.01
CA HIS A 181 -3.88 -12.70 1.12
C HIS A 181 -5.39 -12.62 0.81
N GLN A 182 -5.81 -13.01 -0.40
CA GLN A 182 -7.20 -13.06 -0.88
C GLN A 182 -7.91 -11.70 -0.84
N VAL A 183 -7.19 -10.63 -1.17
CA VAL A 183 -7.74 -9.27 -1.23
C VAL A 183 -7.59 -8.66 -2.60
N ASP A 184 -8.33 -7.59 -2.83
CA ASP A 184 -8.19 -6.77 -4.02
C ASP A 184 -6.88 -5.95 -3.95
N PRO A 185 -6.03 -5.95 -5.01
CA PRO A 185 -4.81 -5.16 -5.05
C PRO A 185 -5.04 -3.66 -4.85
N GLN A 186 -6.18 -3.12 -5.31
CA GLN A 186 -6.48 -1.70 -5.20
C GLN A 186 -6.67 -1.32 -3.73
N GLY A 187 -7.24 -2.20 -2.90
CA GLY A 187 -7.38 -1.97 -1.46
C GLY A 187 -6.03 -1.76 -0.74
N ILE A 188 -4.96 -2.40 -1.23
CA ILE A 188 -3.60 -2.20 -0.69
C ILE A 188 -3.02 -0.84 -1.15
N VAL A 189 -3.30 -0.47 -2.41
CA VAL A 189 -2.82 0.79 -3.01
C VAL A 189 -3.52 2.01 -2.43
N ASP A 190 -4.84 1.94 -2.29
CA ASP A 190 -5.69 3.03 -1.79
C ASP A 190 -5.52 3.27 -0.30
N TRP A 191 -4.88 2.34 0.41
CA TRP A 191 -4.64 2.49 1.83
C TRP A 191 -3.69 3.67 2.09
N PRO A 192 -4.14 4.76 2.76
CA PRO A 192 -3.40 6.03 2.80
C PRO A 192 -2.11 5.97 3.62
N TYR A 193 -1.89 4.90 4.38
CA TYR A 193 -0.72 4.71 5.24
C TYR A 193 0.28 3.69 4.67
N ASN A 194 0.03 3.18 3.46
CA ASN A 194 1.03 2.41 2.74
C ASN A 194 1.93 3.35 1.94
N SER A 195 3.24 3.18 2.10
CA SER A 195 4.24 3.85 1.28
C SER A 195 4.71 2.90 0.17
N PHE A 196 5.17 3.44 -0.95
CA PHE A 196 5.76 2.63 -2.02
C PHE A 196 7.17 3.13 -2.33
N ALA A 197 8.02 2.24 -2.85
CA ALA A 197 9.35 2.64 -3.33
C ALA A 197 9.25 3.54 -4.58
N ASN A 198 8.18 3.37 -5.35
CA ASN A 198 7.82 4.22 -6.47
C ASN A 198 6.28 4.34 -6.53
N ASP A 199 5.77 5.56 -6.42
CA ASP A 199 4.33 5.84 -6.37
C ASP A 199 3.63 5.72 -7.74
N GLU A 200 4.38 5.77 -8.85
CA GLU A 200 3.83 5.59 -10.21
C GLU A 200 3.66 4.11 -10.57
N THR A 201 4.61 3.27 -10.14
CA THR A 201 4.62 1.83 -10.44
C THR A 201 4.16 0.96 -9.27
N PHE A 202 3.91 1.57 -8.12
CA PHE A 202 3.63 0.93 -6.84
C PHE A 202 4.66 -0.17 -6.48
N ALA A 203 5.92 0.05 -6.87
CA ALA A 203 6.99 -0.89 -6.58
C ALA A 203 7.23 -0.96 -5.06
N LEU A 204 7.47 -2.16 -4.55
CA LEU A 204 7.73 -2.39 -3.13
C LEU A 204 9.22 -2.59 -2.87
N ALA A 205 9.73 -2.03 -1.78
CA ALA A 205 11.09 -2.29 -1.33
C ALA A 205 11.16 -3.61 -0.53
N VAL A 206 12.23 -4.37 -0.73
CA VAL A 206 12.46 -5.62 0.03
C VAL A 206 12.61 -5.29 1.51
N GLY A 207 11.86 -6.00 2.36
CA GLY A 207 11.87 -5.82 3.81
C GLY A 207 10.96 -4.71 4.33
N GLN A 208 10.30 -3.96 3.45
CA GLN A 208 9.31 -2.95 3.81
C GLN A 208 8.07 -3.60 4.44
N THR A 209 7.46 -2.93 5.42
CA THR A 209 6.16 -3.33 5.98
C THR A 209 5.02 -2.60 5.29
N VAL A 210 3.98 -3.35 4.93
CA VAL A 210 2.78 -2.86 4.23
C VAL A 210 1.56 -3.42 4.95
N ILE A 211 0.56 -2.58 5.16
CA ILE A 211 -0.74 -3.00 5.69
C ILE A 211 -1.56 -3.55 4.54
N ILE A 212 -2.16 -4.72 4.74
CA ILE A 212 -3.07 -5.35 3.78
C ILE A 212 -4.47 -5.30 4.39
N PRO A 213 -5.29 -4.28 4.06
CA PRO A 213 -6.66 -4.17 4.55
C PRO A 213 -7.47 -5.37 4.12
N ASP A 214 -8.29 -5.90 5.04
CA ASP A 214 -9.12 -7.10 4.87
C ASP A 214 -8.35 -8.37 4.47
N GLY A 215 -7.02 -8.33 4.58
CA GLY A 215 -6.13 -9.45 4.30
C GLY A 215 -6.33 -10.60 5.27
N ILE A 216 -6.30 -11.82 4.74
CA ILE A 216 -6.30 -13.03 5.56
C ILE A 216 -4.87 -13.59 5.60
N LYS A 217 -4.35 -13.92 6.78
CA LYS A 217 -3.05 -14.61 6.88
C LYS A 217 -3.25 -16.06 6.44
N PRO A 218 -2.57 -16.53 5.37
CA PRO A 218 -2.70 -17.91 4.93
C PRO A 218 -2.29 -18.87 6.05
N LYS A 219 -3.06 -19.94 6.26
CA LYS A 219 -2.67 -21.00 7.20
C LYS A 219 -1.33 -21.58 6.75
N GLU A 220 -0.39 -21.67 7.68
CA GLU A 220 0.91 -22.29 7.42
C GLU A 220 0.70 -23.77 7.10
N THR A 221 0.93 -24.16 5.86
CA THR A 221 0.93 -25.58 5.49
C THR A 221 2.15 -26.23 6.15
N PRO A 222 2.01 -27.33 6.91
CA PRO A 222 3.15 -28.01 7.48
C PRO A 222 4.07 -28.48 6.35
N THR A 223 5.25 -27.88 6.25
CA THR A 223 6.28 -28.42 5.36
C THR A 223 6.80 -29.68 6.01
N ALA A 224 6.49 -30.85 5.44
CA ALA A 224 7.08 -32.08 5.93
C ALA A 224 8.61 -31.94 5.93
N PRO A 225 9.31 -32.36 7.00
CA PRO A 225 10.76 -32.29 7.03
C PRO A 225 11.31 -33.04 5.83
N ARG A 226 12.19 -32.40 5.05
CA ARG A 226 12.94 -33.09 3.99
C ARG A 226 13.71 -34.22 4.64
N ARG A 227 13.39 -35.47 4.27
CA ARG A 227 14.15 -36.63 4.69
C ARG A 227 15.52 -36.53 4.03
N ILE A 228 16.55 -36.18 4.80
CA ILE A 228 17.94 -36.27 4.36
C ILE A 228 18.30 -37.75 4.49
N TYR A 229 18.37 -38.45 3.37
CA TYR A 229 18.98 -39.77 3.35
C TYR A 229 20.49 -39.57 3.53
N ALA A 230 21.07 -40.17 4.58
CA ALA A 230 22.51 -40.22 4.71
C ALA A 230 23.07 -41.00 3.50
N SER A 231 23.86 -40.33 2.67
CA SER A 231 24.63 -40.99 1.63
C SER A 231 25.75 -41.76 2.33
N VAL A 232 25.59 -43.08 2.46
CA VAL A 232 26.64 -43.96 2.97
C VAL A 232 27.65 -44.18 1.83
N PRO A 233 28.94 -43.85 1.99
CA PRO A 233 29.95 -44.10 0.97
C PRO A 233 29.99 -45.60 0.64
N GLY A 234 29.79 -45.96 -0.63
CA GLY A 234 29.81 -47.36 -1.10
C GLY A 234 28.45 -48.05 -1.14
N ALA A 235 27.37 -47.43 -0.64
CA ALA A 235 26.02 -47.91 -0.88
C ALA A 235 25.49 -47.29 -2.18
N GLY A 236 25.36 -48.10 -3.24
CA GLY A 236 24.69 -47.67 -4.46
C GLY A 236 23.24 -47.25 -4.19
N LEU A 237 22.68 -46.38 -5.04
CA LEU A 237 21.25 -46.08 -5.03
C LEU A 237 20.47 -47.39 -5.14
N GLY A 238 19.78 -47.78 -4.07
CA GLY A 238 18.92 -48.97 -4.08
C GLY A 238 17.82 -48.79 -5.11
N THR A 239 17.68 -49.74 -6.03
CA THR A 239 16.69 -49.70 -7.12
C THR A 239 15.24 -49.84 -6.64
N GLY A 240 15.02 -49.96 -5.33
CA GLY A 240 13.72 -50.29 -4.73
C GLY A 240 13.29 -51.75 -4.93
N GLN A 241 14.13 -52.58 -5.57
CA GLN A 241 13.91 -54.02 -5.68
C GLN A 241 14.59 -54.74 -4.52
N PHE A 242 13.83 -55.63 -3.87
CA PHE A 242 14.41 -56.55 -2.90
C PHE A 242 15.41 -57.47 -3.60
N ALA A 243 16.63 -57.55 -3.06
CA ALA A 243 17.63 -58.52 -3.48
C ALA A 243 17.46 -59.81 -2.66
N TRP A 244 17.67 -60.96 -3.31
CA TRP A 244 17.70 -62.24 -2.59
C TRP A 244 18.91 -62.26 -1.63
N PRO A 245 18.73 -62.67 -0.36
CA PRO A 245 19.81 -62.67 0.63
C PRO A 245 20.88 -63.74 0.34
N THR A 246 20.53 -64.78 -0.43
CA THR A 246 21.43 -65.83 -0.90
C THR A 246 20.90 -66.41 -2.21
N GLY A 247 21.77 -67.03 -3.01
CA GLY A 247 21.36 -67.83 -4.17
C GLY A 247 21.02 -69.26 -3.75
N GLY A 248 20.14 -69.95 -4.48
CA GLY A 248 19.75 -71.32 -4.17
C GLY A 248 18.35 -71.67 -4.67
N GLN A 249 17.89 -72.88 -4.35
CA GLN A 249 16.51 -73.30 -4.65
C GLN A 249 15.63 -73.05 -3.43
N ILE A 250 14.44 -72.48 -3.60
CA ILE A 250 13.47 -72.34 -2.52
C ILE A 250 13.00 -73.75 -2.10
N SER A 251 13.38 -74.20 -0.91
CA SER A 251 12.96 -75.48 -0.34
C SER A 251 11.58 -75.40 0.28
N GLN A 252 11.21 -74.23 0.81
CA GLN A 252 9.89 -73.97 1.37
C GLN A 252 9.48 -72.52 1.10
N SER A 253 8.33 -72.33 0.49
CA SER A 253 7.75 -71.00 0.27
C SER A 253 6.97 -70.53 1.50
N TYR A 254 6.63 -69.25 1.50
CA TYR A 254 5.79 -68.66 2.53
C TYR A 254 4.44 -69.39 2.64
N SER A 255 4.03 -69.68 3.88
CA SER A 255 2.69 -70.16 4.21
C SER A 255 2.19 -69.48 5.49
N TRP A 256 0.88 -69.50 5.72
CA TRP A 256 0.28 -68.85 6.89
C TRP A 256 0.77 -69.42 8.24
N TYR A 257 1.19 -70.69 8.25
CA TYR A 257 1.81 -71.36 9.41
C TYR A 257 3.34 -71.37 9.38
N HIS A 258 3.95 -70.85 8.30
CA HIS A 258 5.39 -70.73 8.15
C HIS A 258 5.73 -69.41 7.45
N PRO A 259 5.81 -68.29 8.22
CA PRO A 259 5.97 -66.96 7.66
C PRO A 259 7.43 -66.67 7.26
N ALA A 260 8.06 -67.63 6.58
CA ALA A 260 9.43 -67.57 6.09
C ALA A 260 9.55 -68.25 4.73
N ILE A 261 10.57 -67.87 3.96
CA ILE A 261 10.97 -68.52 2.71
C ILE A 261 12.31 -69.20 2.98
N ASP A 262 12.35 -70.52 2.89
CA ASP A 262 13.58 -71.29 3.10
C ASP A 262 14.28 -71.50 1.76
N ILE A 263 15.56 -71.17 1.72
CA ILE A 263 16.38 -71.26 0.51
C ILE A 263 17.48 -72.28 0.76
N SER A 264 17.41 -73.40 0.05
CA SER A 264 18.46 -74.42 0.03
C SER A 264 19.64 -73.97 -0.84
N ASN A 265 20.83 -73.90 -0.24
CA ASN A 265 22.08 -73.60 -0.95
C ASN A 265 23.15 -74.62 -0.56
N ARG A 266 23.53 -75.49 -1.50
CA ARG A 266 24.56 -76.53 -1.31
C ARG A 266 26.00 -76.01 -1.42
N SER A 267 26.19 -74.73 -1.71
CA SER A 267 27.51 -74.11 -1.91
C SER A 267 28.01 -73.33 -0.69
N LEU A 268 27.25 -73.31 0.40
CA LEU A 268 27.68 -72.77 1.69
C LEU A 268 28.21 -73.91 2.58
N PRO A 269 29.26 -73.69 3.39
CA PRO A 269 29.75 -74.70 4.33
C PRO A 269 28.66 -75.05 5.34
N ASP A 270 28.61 -76.32 5.76
CA ASP A 270 27.71 -76.77 6.84
C ASP A 270 27.96 -75.89 8.07
N VAL A 271 26.91 -75.21 8.53
CA VAL A 271 26.90 -74.36 9.73
C VAL A 271 26.34 -75.14 10.91
#